data_AF-A0A916SR04-F1
#
_entry.id   AF-A0A916SR04-F1
#
_cell.length_a   1.000
_cell.length_b   1.000
_cell.length_c   1.000
_cell.angle_alpha   90.00
_cell.angle_beta   90.00
_cell.angle_gamma   90.00
#
_symmetry.space_group_name_H-M   'P 1'
#
loop_
_entity.id
_entity.type
_entity.pdbx_description
1 polymer ?
#
loop_
_entity_poly.entity_id
_entity_poly.type
_entity_poly.pdbx_seq_one_letter_code
_entity_poly.pdbx_strand_id
1 'polypeptide(L)'
;MQSKDRHDLPATGSAKGVAIDLGIGAGAAFLGLLAWLVTGARLPLQNLWATGTLPDDMPLVLLPFSQYALGLIVSVIVAGSAIAGAVARVLRARKRPRGVPAIAAGAVIVYLVALVQTWVSVSAGLLPGTASVVYLAALVGGTVAAIVLGVVVLLLIARAPAPGLAVGVTIVAIVIGASMNGVVLPFGLSVIEPQELARGFAQWIPAIGVGVALAWSGFGTVGRALAAAGSLLLLWLGPAAFTAIAAAAGTRVLAGYPTEMAEFAGQVFVSLLGSPRESLVQVAIAIVTMLVALVAFRVIRNRRALDAAS
;
A
#
# COMPACT_ATOMS: atom_id res chain seq x y z
N MET A 1 -4.77 41.58 37.70
CA MET A 1 -5.04 42.05 36.32
C MET A 1 -3.98 41.42 35.41
N GLN A 2 -4.38 40.93 34.23
CA GLN A 2 -3.59 40.14 33.25
C GLN A 2 -3.52 38.61 33.45
N SER A 3 -4.66 37.98 33.16
CA SER A 3 -4.71 36.72 32.41
C SER A 3 -4.41 37.06 30.95
N LYS A 4 -3.21 36.74 30.46
CA LYS A 4 -2.83 36.96 29.06
C LYS A 4 -2.14 35.70 28.53
N ASP A 5 -2.58 35.29 27.34
CA ASP A 5 -1.98 34.28 26.45
C ASP A 5 -2.19 32.80 26.83
N ARG A 6 -3.46 32.38 26.94
CA ARG A 6 -3.82 31.07 26.38
C ARG A 6 -3.99 31.27 24.87
N HIS A 7 -3.01 30.85 24.10
CA HIS A 7 -3.19 30.62 22.67
C HIS A 7 -4.31 29.59 22.50
N ASP A 8 -5.51 30.10 22.22
CA ASP A 8 -6.66 29.28 21.89
C ASP A 8 -6.33 28.49 20.63
N LEU A 9 -6.04 27.20 20.83
CA LEU A 9 -6.03 26.25 19.74
C LEU A 9 -7.39 26.37 19.04
N PRO A 10 -7.40 26.57 17.70
CA PRO A 10 -8.63 26.84 16.98
C PRO A 10 -9.70 25.79 17.33
N ALA A 11 -10.89 26.29 17.68
CA ALA A 11 -12.00 25.49 18.16
C ALA A 11 -12.14 24.19 17.34
N THR A 12 -12.16 23.07 18.05
CA THR A 12 -12.29 21.73 17.48
C THR A 12 -13.54 21.65 16.62
N GLY A 13 -13.37 21.74 15.30
CA GLY A 13 -14.48 21.71 14.32
C GLY A 13 -14.62 22.93 13.41
N SER A 14 -13.77 23.96 13.55
CA SER A 14 -13.72 25.09 12.62
C SER A 14 -13.37 24.66 11.19
N ALA A 15 -13.95 25.33 10.18
CA ALA A 15 -13.69 25.09 8.76
C ALA A 15 -12.19 25.12 8.41
N LYS A 16 -11.43 26.00 9.08
CA LYS A 16 -9.96 26.08 8.94
C LYS A 16 -9.27 24.78 9.39
N GLY A 17 -9.73 24.16 10.47
CA GLY A 17 -9.19 22.89 10.96
C GLY A 17 -9.46 21.75 9.98
N VAL A 18 -10.67 21.69 9.40
CA VAL A 18 -11.02 20.70 8.38
C VAL A 18 -10.18 20.88 7.11
N ALA A 19 -9.95 22.12 6.66
CA ALA A 19 -9.09 22.42 5.51
C ALA A 19 -7.63 21.97 5.73
N ILE A 20 -7.09 22.18 6.94
CA ILE A 20 -5.74 21.69 7.29
C ILE A 20 -5.70 20.16 7.27
N ASP A 21 -6.67 19.49 7.88
CA ASP A 21 -6.75 18.04 7.93
C ASP A 21 -6.90 17.44 6.51
N LEU A 22 -7.70 18.07 5.62
CA LEU A 22 -7.77 17.73 4.19
C LEU A 22 -6.41 17.87 3.50
N GLY A 23 -5.72 18.99 3.71
CA GLY A 23 -4.39 19.24 3.13
C GLY A 23 -3.34 18.22 3.57
N ILE A 24 -3.40 17.77 4.83
CA ILE A 24 -2.54 16.70 5.34
C ILE A 24 -2.80 15.39 4.59
N GLY A 25 -4.07 15.03 4.42
CA GLY A 25 -4.46 13.85 3.64
C GLY A 25 -3.96 13.91 2.20
N ALA A 26 -4.17 15.04 1.55
CA ALA A 26 -3.71 15.26 0.18
C ALA A 26 -2.18 15.18 0.07
N GLY A 27 -1.45 15.85 0.97
CA GLY A 27 0.02 15.82 1.00
C GLY A 27 0.57 14.41 1.20
N ALA A 28 -0.02 13.62 2.10
CA ALA A 28 0.37 12.23 2.29
C ALA A 28 0.10 11.35 1.05
N ALA A 29 -1.03 11.55 0.37
CA ALA A 29 -1.32 10.86 -0.88
C ALA A 29 -0.31 11.22 -1.99
N PHE A 30 0.04 12.50 -2.12
CA PHE A 30 1.10 12.95 -3.04
C PHE A 30 2.46 12.32 -2.71
N LEU A 31 2.84 12.21 -1.43
CA LEU A 31 4.06 11.52 -1.02
C LEU A 31 4.06 10.04 -1.42
N GLY A 32 2.90 9.37 -1.36
CA GLY A 32 2.74 8.01 -1.87
C GLY A 32 2.97 7.91 -3.38
N LEU A 33 2.38 8.84 -4.14
CA LEU A 33 2.54 8.92 -5.60
C LEU A 33 3.97 9.31 -6.02
N LEU A 34 4.76 9.91 -5.14
CA LEU A 34 6.10 10.42 -5.45
C LEU A 34 7.03 9.34 -6.02
N ALA A 35 6.92 8.08 -5.55
CA ALA A 35 7.69 6.97 -6.10
C ALA A 35 7.45 6.75 -7.60
N TRP A 36 6.24 7.08 -8.10
CA TRP A 36 5.92 7.08 -9.52
C TRP A 36 6.27 8.42 -10.19
N LEU A 37 5.98 9.55 -9.55
CA LEU A 37 6.21 10.85 -10.18
C LEU A 37 7.70 11.12 -10.45
N VAL A 38 8.60 10.62 -9.61
CA VAL A 38 10.05 10.75 -9.78
C VAL A 38 10.58 9.97 -10.99
N THR A 39 9.87 8.94 -11.47
CA THR A 39 10.24 8.23 -12.72
C THR A 39 9.85 9.01 -13.97
N GLY A 40 9.31 10.23 -13.83
CA GLY A 40 8.85 11.07 -14.92
C GLY A 40 7.37 10.95 -15.23
N ALA A 41 6.62 10.10 -14.52
CA ALA A 41 5.17 9.95 -14.66
C ALA A 41 4.69 9.63 -16.09
N ARG A 42 5.54 9.05 -16.93
CA ARG A 42 5.19 8.66 -18.31
C ARG A 42 4.45 7.34 -18.31
N LEU A 43 3.33 7.28 -19.02
CA LEU A 43 2.54 6.05 -19.14
C LEU A 43 3.43 4.90 -19.64
N PRO A 44 3.50 3.76 -18.92
CA PRO A 44 4.24 2.61 -19.42
C PRO A 44 3.70 2.17 -20.78
N LEU A 45 4.53 1.55 -21.61
CA LEU A 45 4.11 1.12 -22.94
C LEU A 45 2.86 0.21 -22.86
N GLN A 46 1.86 0.52 -23.68
CA GLN A 46 0.59 -0.20 -23.73
C GLN A 46 0.57 -1.10 -24.97
N ASN A 47 0.35 -2.40 -24.79
CA ASN A 47 0.25 -3.32 -25.94
C ASN A 47 -1.03 -3.13 -26.77
N LEU A 48 -1.98 -2.33 -26.29
CA LEU A 48 -3.28 -2.04 -26.94
C LEU A 48 -3.36 -0.57 -27.40
N TRP A 49 -2.23 0.13 -27.48
CA TRP A 49 -2.19 1.51 -27.98
C TRP A 49 -2.53 1.54 -29.47
N ALA A 50 -3.28 2.56 -29.91
CA ALA A 50 -3.78 2.66 -31.27
C ALA A 50 -2.70 2.95 -32.31
N THR A 51 -1.66 3.68 -31.91
CA THR A 51 -0.58 4.12 -32.78
C THR A 51 0.75 3.51 -32.35
N GLY A 52 1.66 3.33 -33.30
CA GLY A 52 3.06 3.06 -32.97
C GLY A 52 3.67 4.26 -32.27
N THR A 53 3.74 4.23 -30.94
CA THR A 53 4.24 5.33 -30.11
C THR A 53 5.47 4.86 -29.35
N LEU A 54 6.54 5.65 -29.40
CA LEU A 54 7.76 5.35 -28.66
C LEU A 54 7.55 5.56 -27.14
N PRO A 55 8.31 4.89 -26.27
CA PRO A 55 8.18 5.06 -24.82
C PRO A 55 8.29 6.53 -24.35
N ASP A 56 9.16 7.31 -24.99
CA ASP A 56 9.38 8.73 -24.67
C ASP A 56 8.30 9.66 -25.23
N ASP A 57 7.36 9.14 -26.03
CA ASP A 57 6.23 9.89 -26.56
C ASP A 57 4.91 9.51 -25.86
N MET A 58 4.96 8.57 -24.91
CA MET A 58 3.80 8.20 -24.12
C MET A 58 3.35 9.37 -23.20
N PRO A 59 2.03 9.56 -23.02
CA PRO A 59 1.49 10.69 -22.27
C PRO A 59 1.85 10.62 -20.79
N LEU A 60 1.83 11.78 -20.13
CA LEU A 60 2.01 11.88 -18.69
C LEU A 60 0.73 11.46 -17.96
N VAL A 61 0.88 10.59 -16.97
CA VAL A 61 -0.22 10.04 -16.16
C VAL A 61 0.16 10.00 -14.69
N LEU A 62 -0.82 10.28 -13.84
CA LEU A 62 -0.61 10.32 -12.39
C LEU A 62 -0.57 8.92 -11.75
N LEU A 63 -1.05 7.88 -12.45
CA LEU A 63 -0.94 6.49 -12.04
C LEU A 63 -0.28 5.64 -13.13
N PRO A 64 0.56 4.66 -12.76
CA PRO A 64 1.23 3.79 -13.71
C PRO A 64 0.28 2.71 -14.24
N PHE A 65 -0.70 3.11 -15.07
CA PHE A 65 -1.66 2.17 -15.66
C PHE A 65 -0.93 1.21 -16.60
N SER A 66 -0.72 -0.02 -16.15
CA SER A 66 -0.20 -1.13 -16.94
C SER A 66 -0.49 -2.45 -16.23
N GLN A 67 -0.74 -3.52 -16.98
CA GLN A 67 -0.85 -4.88 -16.42
C GLN A 67 0.39 -5.30 -15.61
N TYR A 68 1.57 -4.75 -15.95
CA TYR A 68 2.82 -5.05 -15.27
C TYR A 68 3.08 -4.15 -14.04
N ALA A 69 2.27 -3.10 -13.88
CA ALA A 69 2.44 -2.10 -12.83
C ALA A 69 1.33 -2.16 -11.76
N LEU A 70 0.48 -3.18 -11.76
CA LEU A 70 -0.59 -3.35 -10.77
C LEU A 70 -0.04 -3.29 -9.33
N GLY A 71 1.11 -3.89 -9.06
CA GLY A 71 1.74 -3.83 -7.73
C GLY A 71 2.18 -2.40 -7.38
N LEU A 72 2.72 -1.67 -8.35
CA LEU A 72 3.11 -0.28 -8.16
C LEU A 72 1.90 0.61 -7.86
N ILE A 73 0.78 0.43 -8.57
CA ILE A 73 -0.48 1.15 -8.29
C ILE A 73 -0.91 0.91 -6.84
N VAL A 74 -0.97 -0.35 -6.40
CA VAL A 74 -1.39 -0.68 -5.04
C VAL A 74 -0.44 -0.09 -4.01
N SER A 75 0.88 -0.15 -4.23
CA SER A 75 1.85 0.37 -3.26
C SER A 75 1.86 1.87 -3.12
N VAL A 76 1.80 2.65 -4.20
CA VAL A 76 1.79 4.12 -4.08
C VAL A 76 0.54 4.60 -3.32
N ILE A 77 -0.60 3.94 -3.53
CA ILE A 77 -1.86 4.25 -2.84
C ILE A 77 -1.81 3.82 -1.37
N VAL A 78 -1.40 2.59 -1.09
CA VAL A 78 -1.34 2.07 0.28
C VAL A 78 -0.27 2.78 1.10
N ALA A 79 0.90 3.09 0.53
CA ALA A 79 1.97 3.83 1.20
C ALA A 79 1.53 5.25 1.56
N GLY A 80 0.95 6.00 0.63
CA GLY A 80 0.44 7.34 0.93
C GLY A 80 -0.68 7.33 1.97
N SER A 81 -1.57 6.35 1.91
CA SER A 81 -2.63 6.14 2.92
C SER A 81 -2.07 5.79 4.30
N ALA A 82 -1.00 4.99 4.36
CA ALA A 82 -0.31 4.66 5.59
C ALA A 82 0.36 5.87 6.23
N ILE A 83 1.02 6.71 5.43
CA ILE A 83 1.58 8.00 5.87
C ILE A 83 0.46 8.87 6.46
N ALA A 84 -0.68 9.00 5.74
CA ALA A 84 -1.83 9.76 6.22
C ALA A 84 -2.35 9.24 7.56
N GLY A 85 -2.47 7.91 7.71
CA GLY A 85 -2.90 7.26 8.95
C GLY A 85 -1.92 7.49 10.10
N ALA A 86 -0.62 7.42 9.84
CA ALA A 86 0.44 7.66 10.82
C ALA A 86 0.43 9.11 11.31
N VAL A 87 0.37 10.06 10.38
CA VAL A 87 0.27 11.50 10.70
C VAL A 87 -1.00 11.78 11.50
N ALA A 88 -2.15 11.23 11.10
CA ALA A 88 -3.41 11.34 11.84
C ALA A 88 -3.29 10.81 13.28
N ARG A 89 -2.55 9.71 13.48
CA ARG A 89 -2.31 9.13 14.80
C ARG A 89 -1.43 10.03 15.67
N VAL A 90 -0.32 10.53 15.11
CA VAL A 90 0.66 11.40 15.79
C VAL A 90 0.05 12.74 16.18
N LEU A 91 -0.68 13.37 15.26
CA LEU A 91 -1.37 14.64 15.49
C LEU A 91 -2.62 14.48 16.37
N ARG A 92 -2.90 13.26 16.85
CA ARG A 92 -4.08 12.91 17.66
C ARG A 92 -5.39 13.34 16.99
N ALA A 93 -5.43 13.35 15.65
CA ALA A 93 -6.62 13.69 14.87
C ALA A 93 -7.81 12.78 15.21
N ARG A 94 -7.56 11.57 15.74
CA ARG A 94 -8.59 10.67 16.29
C ARG A 94 -9.42 11.26 17.44
N LYS A 95 -8.87 12.24 18.19
CA LYS A 95 -9.58 12.93 19.28
C LYS A 95 -10.52 14.03 18.76
N ARG A 96 -10.39 14.41 17.48
CA ARG A 96 -11.24 15.40 16.82
C ARG A 96 -12.29 14.65 15.99
N PRO A 97 -13.58 15.01 16.06
CA PRO A 97 -14.64 14.26 15.39
C PRO A 97 -14.45 14.19 13.87
N ARG A 98 -13.99 15.29 13.25
CA ARG A 98 -13.77 15.40 11.80
C ARG A 98 -12.34 15.19 11.33
N GLY A 99 -11.37 14.99 12.22
CA GLY A 99 -9.95 14.97 11.84
C GLY A 99 -9.58 13.81 10.92
N VAL A 100 -9.83 12.57 11.36
CA VAL A 100 -9.54 11.38 10.55
C VAL A 100 -10.37 11.33 9.25
N PRO A 101 -11.70 11.60 9.26
CA PRO A 101 -12.48 11.67 8.04
C PRO A 101 -11.99 12.72 7.04
N ALA A 102 -11.58 13.92 7.51
CA ALA A 102 -11.05 14.96 6.64
C ALA A 102 -9.70 14.55 6.03
N ILE A 103 -8.79 13.96 6.81
CA ILE A 103 -7.52 13.41 6.28
C ILE A 103 -7.81 12.31 5.24
N ALA A 104 -8.72 11.37 5.53
CA ALA A 104 -9.08 10.32 4.60
C ALA A 104 -9.69 10.89 3.31
N ALA A 105 -10.59 11.87 3.42
CA ALA A 105 -11.19 12.53 2.27
C ALA A 105 -10.13 13.25 1.41
N GLY A 106 -9.18 13.94 2.02
CA GLY A 106 -8.10 14.62 1.30
C GLY A 106 -7.24 13.63 0.50
N ALA A 107 -6.90 12.49 1.09
CA ALA A 107 -6.16 11.43 0.40
C ALA A 107 -6.98 10.81 -0.75
N VAL A 108 -8.24 10.47 -0.50
CA VAL A 108 -9.14 9.89 -1.52
C VAL A 108 -9.34 10.84 -2.70
N ILE A 109 -9.51 12.15 -2.46
CA ILE A 109 -9.64 13.14 -3.52
C ILE A 109 -8.42 13.11 -4.45
N VAL A 110 -7.20 13.09 -3.90
CA VAL A 110 -5.97 13.01 -4.71
C VAL A 110 -5.94 11.74 -5.56
N TYR A 111 -6.28 10.59 -4.98
CA TYR A 111 -6.31 9.33 -5.73
C TYR A 111 -7.39 9.29 -6.81
N LEU A 112 -8.57 9.86 -6.55
CA LEU A 112 -9.63 9.97 -7.54
C LEU A 112 -9.25 10.90 -8.69
N VAL A 113 -8.60 12.03 -8.40
CA VAL A 113 -8.06 12.92 -9.44
C VAL A 113 -7.01 12.20 -10.28
N ALA A 114 -6.09 11.48 -9.63
CA ALA A 114 -5.06 10.70 -10.31
C ALA A 114 -5.65 9.58 -11.20
N LEU A 115 -6.67 8.89 -10.69
CA LEU A 115 -7.43 7.88 -11.42
C LEU A 115 -8.14 8.46 -12.64
N VAL A 116 -8.90 9.54 -12.48
CA VAL A 116 -9.65 10.16 -13.58
C VAL A 116 -8.71 10.70 -14.64
N GLN A 117 -7.65 11.42 -14.24
CA GLN A 117 -6.67 11.95 -15.20
C GLN A 117 -6.00 10.82 -15.99
N THR A 118 -5.57 9.76 -15.31
CA THR A 118 -4.94 8.62 -15.98
C THR A 118 -5.92 7.90 -16.90
N TRP A 119 -7.15 7.67 -16.44
CA TRP A 119 -8.20 7.02 -17.20
C TRP A 119 -8.50 7.78 -18.50
N VAL A 120 -8.69 9.10 -18.43
CA VAL A 120 -8.94 9.94 -19.62
C VAL A 120 -7.77 9.82 -20.60
N SER A 121 -6.53 10.00 -20.14
CA SER A 121 -5.33 9.91 -20.98
C SER A 121 -5.16 8.55 -21.65
N VAL A 122 -5.41 7.46 -20.92
CA VAL A 122 -5.29 6.09 -21.45
C VAL A 122 -6.44 5.78 -22.42
N SER A 123 -7.68 6.11 -22.06
CA SER A 123 -8.86 5.83 -22.89
C SER A 123 -8.78 6.49 -24.28
N ALA A 124 -8.17 7.68 -24.35
CA ALA A 124 -8.00 8.41 -25.60
C ALA A 124 -6.97 7.77 -26.56
N GLY A 125 -6.01 6.98 -26.03
CA GLY A 125 -4.94 6.38 -26.82
C GLY A 125 -5.09 4.89 -27.12
N LEU A 126 -6.02 4.20 -26.46
CA LEU A 126 -6.26 2.76 -26.70
C LEU A 126 -6.99 2.51 -28.03
N LEU A 127 -6.70 1.36 -28.65
CA LEU A 127 -7.46 0.86 -29.80
C LEU A 127 -8.95 0.72 -29.46
N PRO A 128 -9.87 1.04 -30.40
CA PRO A 128 -11.27 0.74 -30.20
C PRO A 128 -11.49 -0.78 -30.15
N GLY A 129 -12.30 -1.25 -29.20
CA GLY A 129 -12.68 -2.65 -29.10
C GLY A 129 -12.87 -3.14 -27.66
N THR A 130 -13.53 -4.29 -27.52
CA THR A 130 -13.87 -4.89 -26.23
C THR A 130 -12.64 -5.19 -25.37
N ALA A 131 -11.52 -5.61 -25.97
CA ALA A 131 -10.29 -5.91 -25.25
C ALA A 131 -9.74 -4.69 -24.50
N SER A 132 -9.73 -3.51 -25.13
CA SER A 132 -9.30 -2.25 -24.52
C SER A 132 -10.23 -1.81 -23.39
N VAL A 133 -11.54 -2.00 -23.56
CA VAL A 133 -12.55 -1.70 -22.53
C VAL A 133 -12.35 -2.59 -21.30
N VAL A 134 -12.22 -3.90 -21.48
CA VAL A 134 -12.01 -4.85 -20.37
C VAL A 134 -10.68 -4.58 -19.67
N TYR A 135 -9.62 -4.35 -20.43
CA TYR A 135 -8.31 -3.98 -19.90
C TYR A 135 -8.37 -2.73 -19.02
N LEU A 136 -8.97 -1.66 -19.54
CA LEU A 136 -9.08 -0.40 -18.81
C LEU A 136 -9.99 -0.53 -17.58
N ALA A 137 -11.10 -1.27 -17.70
CA ALA A 137 -12.00 -1.57 -16.59
C ALA A 137 -11.28 -2.35 -15.48
N ALA A 138 -10.42 -3.32 -15.82
CA ALA A 138 -9.63 -4.05 -14.84
C ALA A 138 -8.63 -3.14 -14.11
N LEU A 139 -7.94 -2.24 -14.81
CA LEU A 139 -7.03 -1.27 -14.19
C LEU A 139 -7.76 -0.28 -13.28
N VAL A 140 -8.90 0.25 -13.73
CA VAL A 140 -9.74 1.15 -12.94
C VAL A 140 -10.29 0.42 -11.71
N GLY A 141 -10.85 -0.77 -11.87
CA GLY A 141 -11.39 -1.59 -10.78
C GLY A 141 -10.33 -1.96 -9.74
N GLY A 142 -9.14 -2.39 -10.20
CA GLY A 142 -7.99 -2.67 -9.33
C GLY A 142 -7.52 -1.43 -8.58
N THR A 143 -7.52 -0.26 -9.22
CA THR A 143 -7.20 1.01 -8.57
C THR A 143 -8.24 1.41 -7.52
N VAL A 144 -9.53 1.25 -7.81
CA VAL A 144 -10.61 1.51 -6.84
C VAL A 144 -10.48 0.58 -5.63
N ALA A 145 -10.21 -0.71 -5.85
CA ALA A 145 -9.95 -1.66 -4.78
C ALA A 145 -8.73 -1.27 -3.93
N ALA A 146 -7.66 -0.78 -4.57
CA ALA A 146 -6.48 -0.25 -3.89
C ALA A 146 -6.78 1.00 -3.05
N ILE A 147 -7.63 1.92 -3.54
CA ILE A 147 -8.08 3.10 -2.78
C ILE A 147 -8.86 2.66 -1.54
N VAL A 148 -9.79 1.70 -1.68
CA VAL A 148 -10.55 1.15 -0.55
C VAL A 148 -9.61 0.51 0.48
N LEU A 149 -8.68 -0.33 0.02
CA LEU A 149 -7.66 -0.94 0.88
C LEU A 149 -6.80 0.13 1.58
N GLY A 150 -6.39 1.17 0.87
CA GLY A 150 -5.66 2.31 1.40
C GLY A 150 -6.44 3.00 2.53
N VAL A 151 -7.74 3.26 2.33
CA VAL A 151 -8.61 3.82 3.38
C VAL A 151 -8.69 2.89 4.59
N VAL A 152 -8.84 1.58 4.39
CA VAL A 152 -8.81 0.60 5.50
C VAL A 152 -7.50 0.67 6.27
N VAL A 153 -6.36 0.67 5.58
CA VAL A 153 -5.02 0.81 6.18
C VAL A 153 -4.89 2.10 6.97
N LEU A 154 -5.32 3.22 6.38
CA LEU A 154 -5.33 4.53 7.04
C LEU A 154 -6.13 4.47 8.34
N LEU A 155 -7.33 3.91 8.32
CA LEU A 155 -8.21 3.82 9.49
C LEU A 155 -7.62 2.89 10.56
N LEU A 156 -7.05 1.75 10.17
CA LEU A 156 -6.34 0.83 11.06
C LEU A 156 -5.19 1.56 11.77
N ILE A 157 -4.37 2.29 11.03
CA ILE A 157 -3.22 3.00 11.60
C ILE A 157 -3.69 4.20 12.45
N ALA A 158 -4.66 4.98 11.98
CA ALA A 158 -5.10 6.20 12.65
C ALA A 158 -5.89 5.95 13.93
N ARG A 159 -6.81 4.97 13.91
CA ARG A 159 -7.83 4.78 14.95
C ARG A 159 -7.73 3.48 15.73
N ALA A 160 -7.22 2.41 15.14
CA ALA A 160 -7.29 1.12 15.81
C ALA A 160 -6.42 1.06 17.08
N PRO A 161 -6.82 0.21 18.05
CA PRO A 161 -5.93 -0.19 19.14
C PRO A 161 -4.69 -0.92 18.59
N ALA A 162 -3.72 -1.21 19.46
CA ALA A 162 -2.45 -1.85 19.07
C ALA A 162 -2.58 -3.07 18.12
N PRO A 163 -3.55 -3.99 18.27
CA PRO A 163 -3.72 -5.11 17.34
C PRO A 163 -4.06 -4.67 15.92
N GLY A 164 -5.03 -3.76 15.75
CA GLY A 164 -5.43 -3.29 14.42
C GLY A 164 -4.35 -2.44 13.75
N LEU A 165 -3.58 -1.68 14.53
CA LEU A 165 -2.40 -0.98 14.02
C LEU A 165 -1.36 -1.96 13.48
N ALA A 166 -1.12 -3.08 14.16
CA ALA A 166 -0.21 -4.11 13.69
C ALA A 166 -0.66 -4.70 12.36
N VAL A 167 -1.96 -5.03 12.22
CA VAL A 167 -2.54 -5.48 10.94
C VAL A 167 -2.33 -4.44 9.83
N GLY A 168 -2.60 -3.17 10.13
CA GLY A 168 -2.39 -2.08 9.16
C GLY A 168 -0.93 -1.98 8.70
N VAL A 169 0.03 -2.05 9.64
CA VAL A 169 1.47 -2.03 9.32
C VAL A 169 1.90 -3.29 8.55
N THR A 170 1.34 -4.46 8.88
CA THR A 170 1.58 -5.70 8.14
C THR A 170 1.14 -5.59 6.68
N ILE A 171 -0.07 -5.09 6.43
CA ILE A 171 -0.56 -4.87 5.05
C ILE A 171 0.41 -3.97 4.29
N VAL A 172 0.84 -2.87 4.90
CA VAL A 172 1.80 -1.93 4.31
C VAL A 172 3.13 -2.61 4.00
N ALA A 173 3.67 -3.39 4.93
CA ALA A 173 4.93 -4.11 4.72
C ALA A 173 4.86 -5.11 3.56
N ILE A 174 3.77 -5.87 3.47
CA ILE A 174 3.53 -6.82 2.38
C ILE A 174 3.45 -6.10 1.04
N VAL A 175 2.62 -5.06 0.96
CA VAL A 175 2.38 -4.31 -0.28
C VAL A 175 3.65 -3.60 -0.75
N ILE A 176 4.38 -2.93 0.14
CA ILE A 176 5.62 -2.24 -0.22
C ILE A 176 6.67 -3.24 -0.70
N GLY A 177 6.89 -4.35 0.03
CA GLY A 177 7.90 -5.33 -0.36
C GLY A 177 7.57 -6.03 -1.68
N ALA A 178 6.30 -6.35 -1.95
CA ALA A 178 5.88 -6.90 -3.24
C ALA A 178 6.16 -5.94 -4.42
N SER A 179 6.17 -4.64 -4.15
CA SER A 179 6.27 -3.59 -5.18
C SER A 179 7.68 -3.04 -5.36
N MET A 180 8.63 -3.39 -4.50
CA MET A 180 10.01 -2.89 -4.60
C MET A 180 10.69 -3.29 -5.92
N ASN A 181 10.27 -4.39 -6.57
CA ASN A 181 10.73 -4.71 -7.92
C ASN A 181 10.37 -3.61 -8.95
N GLY A 182 9.23 -2.94 -8.81
CA GLY A 182 8.78 -1.89 -9.73
C GLY A 182 9.35 -0.49 -9.44
N VAL A 183 9.90 -0.26 -8.24
CA VAL A 183 10.55 1.01 -7.86
C VAL A 183 12.06 0.95 -8.06
N VAL A 184 12.69 -0.20 -7.78
CA VAL A 184 14.15 -0.39 -7.91
C VAL A 184 14.58 -0.53 -9.37
N LEU A 185 13.67 -0.94 -10.26
CA LEU A 185 13.89 -1.03 -11.71
C LEU A 185 12.91 -0.11 -12.44
N PRO A 186 13.22 1.19 -12.58
CA PRO A 186 12.50 2.05 -13.50
C PRO A 186 12.51 1.42 -14.90
N PHE A 187 11.35 1.38 -15.55
CA PHE A 187 11.18 0.78 -16.88
C PHE A 187 12.27 1.28 -17.85
N GLY A 188 13.08 0.37 -18.40
CA GLY A 188 14.08 0.68 -19.43
C GLY A 188 15.53 0.85 -18.96
N LEU A 189 15.84 0.65 -17.67
CA LEU A 189 17.22 0.67 -17.18
C LEU A 189 17.79 -0.75 -17.01
N SER A 190 19.03 -0.96 -17.46
CA SER A 190 19.77 -2.22 -17.26
C SER A 190 20.17 -2.41 -15.81
N VAL A 191 20.12 -3.65 -15.33
CA VAL A 191 20.50 -4.00 -13.95
C VAL A 191 22.01 -3.81 -13.73
N ILE A 192 22.37 -3.06 -12.70
CA ILE A 192 23.76 -2.88 -12.23
C ILE A 192 23.95 -3.72 -10.95
N GLU A 193 25.14 -4.27 -10.69
CA GLU A 193 25.44 -5.13 -9.51
C GLU A 193 24.87 -4.68 -8.15
N PRO A 194 24.89 -3.38 -7.77
CA PRO A 194 24.30 -2.92 -6.51
C PRO A 194 22.78 -3.15 -6.40
N GLN A 195 22.07 -3.23 -7.52
CA GLN A 195 20.61 -3.43 -7.58
C GLN A 195 20.23 -4.89 -7.30
N GLU A 196 21.07 -5.86 -7.67
CA GLU A 196 20.86 -7.27 -7.33
C GLU A 196 20.98 -7.52 -5.82
N LEU A 197 21.95 -6.88 -5.16
CA LEU A 197 22.07 -6.87 -3.70
C LEU A 197 20.83 -6.25 -3.04
N ALA A 198 20.39 -5.08 -3.53
CA ALA A 198 19.18 -4.42 -3.01
C ALA A 198 17.92 -5.29 -3.19
N ARG A 199 17.79 -5.98 -4.32
CA ARG A 199 16.69 -6.91 -4.61
C ARG A 199 16.71 -8.13 -3.68
N GLY A 200 17.90 -8.69 -3.45
CA GLY A 200 18.12 -9.80 -2.52
C GLY A 200 17.74 -9.47 -1.07
N PHE A 201 17.85 -8.20 -0.66
CA PHE A 201 17.35 -7.72 0.64
C PHE A 201 15.86 -7.36 0.63
N ALA A 202 15.36 -6.80 -0.47
CA ALA A 202 13.98 -6.32 -0.58
C ALA A 202 12.93 -7.43 -0.38
N GLN A 203 13.24 -8.65 -0.82
CA GLN A 203 12.37 -9.82 -0.62
C GLN A 203 12.10 -10.15 0.85
N TRP A 204 12.98 -9.73 1.77
CA TRP A 204 12.84 -10.00 3.21
C TRP A 204 12.08 -8.90 3.95
N ILE A 205 11.89 -7.74 3.34
CA ILE A 205 11.25 -6.58 3.98
C ILE A 205 9.81 -6.90 4.44
N PRO A 206 8.96 -7.61 3.68
CA PRO A 206 7.65 -8.04 4.17
C PRO A 206 7.75 -8.84 5.46
N ALA A 207 8.53 -9.92 5.46
CA ALA A 207 8.64 -10.83 6.60
C ALA A 207 9.19 -10.11 7.84
N ILE A 208 10.24 -9.31 7.67
CA ILE A 208 10.85 -8.53 8.75
C ILE A 208 9.85 -7.50 9.29
N GLY A 209 9.18 -6.76 8.41
CA GLY A 209 8.18 -5.76 8.78
C GLY A 209 7.01 -6.36 9.56
N VAL A 210 6.49 -7.50 9.11
CA VAL A 210 5.45 -8.25 9.83
C VAL A 210 5.96 -8.70 11.20
N GLY A 211 7.14 -9.31 11.27
CA GLY A 211 7.71 -9.78 12.54
C GLY A 211 7.86 -8.66 13.58
N VAL A 212 8.38 -7.50 13.16
CA VAL A 212 8.52 -6.31 14.01
C VAL A 212 7.15 -5.78 14.44
N ALA A 213 6.17 -5.69 13.53
CA ALA A 213 4.83 -5.24 13.85
C ALA A 213 4.15 -6.13 14.89
N LEU A 214 4.29 -7.45 14.76
CA LEU A 214 3.76 -8.43 15.71
C LEU A 214 4.44 -8.31 17.08
N ALA A 215 5.77 -8.25 17.11
CA ALA A 215 6.53 -8.08 18.34
C ALA A 215 6.13 -6.80 19.10
N TRP A 216 5.87 -5.71 18.37
CA TRP A 216 5.42 -4.45 18.96
C TRP A 216 3.99 -4.53 19.51
N SER A 217 3.11 -5.28 18.84
CA SER A 217 1.73 -5.48 19.28
C SER A 217 1.63 -6.34 20.55
N GLY A 218 2.54 -7.30 20.74
CA GLY A 218 2.59 -8.25 21.86
C GLY A 218 1.44 -9.27 21.83
N PHE A 219 1.40 -10.22 22.80
CA PHE A 219 0.47 -11.38 22.77
C PHE A 219 -0.52 -11.46 23.95
N GLY A 220 -0.53 -10.47 24.84
CA GLY A 220 -1.23 -10.58 26.13
C GLY A 220 -2.77 -10.58 26.11
N THR A 221 -3.43 -10.59 24.94
CA THR A 221 -4.90 -10.58 24.82
C THR A 221 -5.35 -11.36 23.59
N VAL A 222 -6.54 -11.97 23.63
CA VAL A 222 -7.12 -12.72 22.48
C VAL A 222 -7.12 -11.90 21.19
N GLY A 223 -7.50 -10.62 21.25
CA GLY A 223 -7.50 -9.74 20.07
C GLY A 223 -6.12 -9.53 19.43
N ARG A 224 -5.04 -9.63 20.21
CA ARG A 224 -3.66 -9.58 19.69
C ARG A 224 -3.26 -10.90 19.05
N ALA A 225 -3.65 -12.03 19.64
CA ALA A 225 -3.43 -13.36 19.06
C ALA A 225 -4.15 -13.50 17.71
N LEU A 226 -5.41 -13.06 17.63
CA LEU A 226 -6.18 -13.04 16.38
C LEU A 226 -5.55 -12.10 15.34
N ALA A 227 -5.09 -10.91 15.74
CA ALA A 227 -4.37 -10.00 14.84
C ALA A 227 -3.05 -10.61 14.33
N ALA A 228 -2.33 -11.33 15.19
CA ALA A 228 -1.11 -12.03 14.80
C ALA A 228 -1.38 -13.17 13.82
N ALA A 229 -2.37 -14.01 14.12
CA ALA A 229 -2.81 -15.07 13.21
C ALA A 229 -3.27 -14.50 11.87
N GLY A 230 -4.11 -13.46 11.89
CA GLY A 230 -4.56 -12.77 10.67
C GLY A 230 -3.42 -12.14 9.87
N SER A 231 -2.42 -11.56 10.53
CA SER A 231 -1.25 -10.97 9.88
C SER A 231 -0.35 -12.02 9.23
N LEU A 232 -0.15 -13.17 9.89
CA LEU A 232 0.59 -14.31 9.33
C LEU A 232 -0.19 -14.94 8.16
N LEU A 233 -1.51 -15.09 8.28
CA LEU A 233 -2.37 -15.53 7.18
C LEU A 233 -2.32 -14.57 6.00
N LEU A 234 -2.34 -13.25 6.24
CA LEU A 234 -2.18 -12.25 5.18
C LEU A 234 -0.80 -12.34 4.52
N LEU A 235 0.27 -12.54 5.30
CA LEU A 235 1.62 -12.72 4.77
C LEU A 235 1.71 -13.98 3.90
N TRP A 236 1.01 -15.05 4.28
CA TRP A 236 1.00 -16.30 3.53
C TRP A 236 0.12 -16.24 2.27
N LEU A 237 -1.13 -15.80 2.41
CA LEU A 237 -2.13 -15.83 1.33
C LEU A 237 -2.05 -14.61 0.41
N GLY A 238 -1.63 -13.46 0.94
CA GLY A 238 -1.64 -12.17 0.25
C GLY A 238 -0.85 -12.17 -1.06
N PRO A 239 0.42 -12.59 -1.08
CA PRO A 239 1.23 -12.66 -2.30
C PRO A 239 0.64 -13.59 -3.37
N ALA A 240 0.12 -14.76 -2.95
CA ALA A 240 -0.53 -15.70 -3.85
C ALA A 240 -1.82 -15.13 -4.46
N ALA A 241 -2.68 -14.51 -3.62
CA ALA A 241 -3.91 -13.87 -4.06
C ALA A 241 -3.64 -12.71 -5.02
N PHE A 242 -2.65 -11.88 -4.70
CA PHE A 242 -2.25 -10.77 -5.55
C PHE A 242 -1.75 -11.25 -6.92
N THR A 243 -0.87 -12.25 -6.94
CA THR A 243 -0.37 -12.84 -8.19
C THR A 243 -1.48 -13.48 -9.02
N ALA A 244 -2.41 -14.20 -8.38
CA ALA A 244 -3.56 -14.79 -9.05
C ALA A 244 -4.46 -13.74 -9.70
N ILE A 245 -4.78 -12.66 -8.99
CA ILE A 245 -5.58 -11.54 -9.51
C ILE A 245 -4.85 -10.85 -10.67
N ALA A 246 -3.54 -10.59 -10.51
CA ALA A 246 -2.74 -9.97 -11.56
C ALA A 246 -2.64 -10.85 -12.82
N ALA A 247 -2.46 -12.16 -12.66
CA ALA A 247 -2.44 -13.12 -13.75
C ALA A 247 -3.79 -13.15 -14.50
N ALA A 248 -4.89 -13.24 -13.76
CA ALA A 248 -6.23 -13.21 -14.33
C ALA A 248 -6.49 -11.90 -15.09
N ALA A 249 -6.17 -10.75 -14.48
CA ALA A 249 -6.32 -9.44 -15.11
C ALA A 249 -5.44 -9.25 -16.36
N GLY A 250 -4.29 -9.92 -16.45
CA GLY A 250 -3.40 -9.90 -17.61
C GLY A 250 -3.86 -10.80 -18.77
N THR A 251 -4.82 -11.70 -18.53
CA THR A 251 -5.19 -12.74 -19.52
C THR A 251 -6.24 -12.23 -20.50
N ARG A 252 -5.80 -11.75 -21.66
CA ARG A 252 -6.67 -11.15 -22.69
C ARG A 252 -7.66 -12.13 -23.32
N VAL A 253 -7.31 -13.41 -23.35
CA VAL A 253 -8.13 -14.48 -23.96
C VAL A 253 -9.41 -14.70 -23.16
N LEU A 254 -9.33 -14.60 -21.83
CA LEU A 254 -10.46 -14.83 -20.92
C LEU A 254 -11.30 -13.57 -20.66
N ALA A 255 -10.98 -12.45 -21.30
CA ALA A 255 -11.67 -11.17 -21.11
C ALA A 255 -13.17 -11.23 -21.45
N GLY A 256 -13.57 -12.13 -22.36
CA GLY A 256 -14.98 -12.40 -22.70
C GLY A 256 -15.68 -13.39 -21.77
N TYR A 257 -14.95 -14.06 -20.87
CA TYR A 257 -15.41 -15.21 -20.10
C TYR A 257 -15.07 -15.02 -18.61
N PRO A 258 -15.84 -14.20 -17.87
CA PRO A 258 -15.50 -13.82 -16.49
C PRO A 258 -15.45 -15.01 -15.52
N THR A 259 -16.28 -16.03 -15.74
CA THR A 259 -16.28 -17.26 -14.94
C THR A 259 -14.98 -18.03 -15.13
N GLU A 260 -14.53 -18.23 -16.37
CA GLU A 260 -13.28 -18.90 -16.70
C GLU A 260 -12.07 -18.11 -16.17
N MET A 261 -12.16 -16.78 -16.18
CA MET A 261 -11.13 -15.91 -15.61
C MET A 261 -11.02 -16.09 -14.07
N ALA A 262 -12.14 -16.26 -13.37
CA ALA A 262 -12.15 -16.55 -11.93
C ALA A 262 -11.62 -17.95 -11.61
N GLU A 263 -11.95 -18.95 -12.44
CA GLU A 263 -11.41 -20.30 -12.34
C GLU A 263 -9.89 -20.31 -12.55
N PHE A 264 -9.40 -19.58 -13.56
CA PHE A 264 -7.97 -19.42 -13.80
C PHE A 264 -7.26 -18.74 -12.62
N ALA A 265 -7.83 -17.67 -12.06
CA ALA A 265 -7.31 -17.05 -10.85
C ALA A 265 -7.23 -18.06 -9.69
N GLY A 266 -8.29 -18.87 -9.49
CA GLY A 266 -8.32 -19.91 -8.47
C GLY A 266 -7.24 -20.97 -8.67
N GLN A 267 -7.01 -21.42 -9.89
CA GLN A 267 -5.96 -22.39 -10.23
C GLN A 267 -4.56 -21.83 -9.95
N VAL A 268 -4.28 -20.58 -10.35
CA VAL A 268 -3.01 -19.91 -10.07
C VAL A 268 -2.82 -19.76 -8.56
N PHE A 269 -3.86 -19.36 -7.84
CA PHE A 269 -3.82 -19.21 -6.39
C PHE A 269 -3.45 -20.53 -5.69
N VAL A 270 -4.16 -21.62 -6.00
CA VAL A 270 -3.91 -22.95 -5.42
C VAL A 270 -2.52 -23.47 -5.81
N SER A 271 -2.09 -23.25 -7.05
CA SER A 271 -0.75 -23.63 -7.52
C SER A 271 0.36 -22.96 -6.72
N LEU A 272 0.22 -21.65 -6.46
CA LEU A 272 1.20 -20.88 -5.67
C LEU A 272 1.21 -21.28 -4.19
N LEU A 273 0.05 -21.59 -3.61
CA LEU A 273 -0.02 -22.14 -2.25
C LEU A 273 0.58 -23.54 -2.16
N GLY A 274 0.48 -24.33 -3.22
CA GLY A 274 1.01 -25.68 -3.33
C GLY A 274 2.54 -25.76 -3.42
N SER A 275 3.24 -24.64 -3.61
CA SER A 275 4.71 -24.56 -3.58
C SER A 275 5.20 -24.09 -2.20
N PRO A 276 5.45 -25.00 -1.24
CA PRO A 276 5.55 -24.63 0.17
C PRO A 276 6.85 -23.89 0.49
N ARG A 277 7.88 -24.06 -0.35
CA ARG A 277 9.24 -23.61 -0.07
C ARG A 277 9.34 -22.09 0.08
N GLU A 278 8.68 -21.33 -0.79
CA GLU A 278 8.80 -19.86 -0.78
C GLU A 278 7.93 -19.23 0.30
N SER A 279 6.70 -19.72 0.43
CA SER A 279 5.72 -19.22 1.41
C SER A 279 6.13 -19.52 2.85
N LEU A 280 6.57 -20.74 3.15
CA LEU A 280 6.93 -21.13 4.52
C LEU A 280 8.20 -20.44 5.01
N VAL A 281 9.16 -20.17 4.10
CA VAL A 281 10.38 -19.45 4.45
C VAL A 281 10.06 -18.02 4.90
N GLN A 282 9.14 -17.32 4.22
CA GLN A 282 8.73 -15.99 4.64
C GLN A 282 8.04 -15.98 6.01
N VAL A 283 7.16 -16.95 6.27
CA VAL A 283 6.51 -17.11 7.58
C VAL A 283 7.54 -17.42 8.67
N ALA A 284 8.48 -18.33 8.41
CA ALA A 284 9.54 -18.67 9.36
C ALA A 284 10.40 -17.44 9.70
N ILE A 285 10.78 -16.64 8.71
CA ILE A 285 11.56 -15.41 8.93
C ILE A 285 10.75 -14.40 9.71
N ALA A 286 9.45 -14.22 9.43
CA ALA A 286 8.60 -13.34 10.21
C ALA A 286 8.53 -13.76 11.69
N ILE A 287 8.45 -15.07 11.97
CA ILE A 287 8.49 -15.62 13.33
C ILE A 287 9.85 -15.35 13.98
N VAL A 288 10.96 -15.63 13.30
CA VAL A 288 12.31 -15.38 13.83
C VAL A 288 12.51 -13.89 14.13
N THR A 289 12.15 -13.01 13.20
CA THR A 289 12.23 -11.56 13.41
C THR A 289 11.35 -11.12 14.58
N MET A 290 10.14 -11.67 14.70
CA MET A 290 9.24 -11.37 15.81
C MET A 290 9.87 -11.74 17.15
N LEU A 291 10.47 -12.93 17.26
CA LEU A 291 11.13 -13.37 18.50
C LEU A 291 12.30 -12.45 18.86
N VAL A 292 13.15 -12.12 17.89
CA VAL A 292 14.31 -11.22 18.09
C VAL A 292 13.85 -9.83 18.51
N ALA A 293 12.86 -9.24 17.80
CA ALA A 293 12.34 -7.92 18.11
C ALA A 293 11.68 -7.87 19.49
N LEU A 294 11.00 -8.94 19.91
CA LEU A 294 10.37 -9.03 21.23
C LEU A 294 11.40 -9.01 22.36
N VAL A 295 12.53 -9.72 22.19
CA VAL A 295 13.65 -9.68 23.14
C VAL A 295 14.24 -8.27 23.20
N ALA A 296 14.52 -7.65 22.05
CA ALA A 296 15.06 -6.29 21.98
C ALA A 296 14.15 -5.27 22.67
N PHE A 297 12.84 -5.31 22.41
CA PHE A 297 11.87 -4.41 23.05
C PHE A 297 11.78 -4.62 24.56
N ARG A 298 11.93 -5.85 25.04
CA ARG A 298 11.94 -6.15 26.48
C ARG A 298 13.18 -5.56 27.16
N VAL A 299 14.36 -5.73 26.56
CA VAL A 299 15.62 -5.16 27.07
C VAL A 299 15.54 -3.63 27.13
N ILE A 300 15.05 -2.97 26.07
CA ILE A 300 14.92 -1.51 26.03
C ILE A 300 13.95 -0.99 27.08
N ARG A 301 12.80 -1.66 27.28
CA ARG A 301 11.82 -1.27 28.31
C ARG A 301 12.40 -1.41 29.72
N ASN A 302 13.13 -2.49 29.98
CA ASN A 302 13.76 -2.71 31.28
C ASN A 302 14.84 -1.64 31.57
N ARG A 303 15.64 -1.26 30.58
CA ARG A 303 16.64 -0.17 30.73
C ARG A 303 15.98 1.17 31.08
N ARG A 304 14.94 1.57 30.34
CA ARG A 304 14.20 2.81 30.63
C ARG A 304 13.55 2.83 32.01
N ALA A 305 13.13 1.68 32.52
CA ALA A 305 12.56 1.58 33.88
C ALA A 305 13.63 1.75 34.96
N LEU A 306 14.86 1.29 34.71
CA LEU A 306 16.00 1.49 35.59
C LEU A 306 16.46 2.95 35.58
N ASP A 307 16.58 3.57 34.39
CA ASP A 307 16.96 4.99 34.25
C ASP A 307 15.94 5.95 34.89
N ALA A 308 14.66 5.56 34.97
CA ALA A 308 13.62 6.35 35.61
C ALA A 308 13.56 6.17 37.13
N ALA A 309 14.26 5.17 37.67
CA ALA A 309 14.31 4.87 39.11
C ALA A 309 15.60 5.39 39.78
N SER A 310 16.61 5.79 39.00
CA SER A 310 17.83 6.49 39.43
C SER A 310 17.65 8.00 39.41
#